data_AF-A0A934NL43-F1
#
_entry.id   AF-A0A934NL43-F1
#
_cell.length_a   1.000
_cell.length_b   1.000
_cell.length_c   1.000
_cell.angle_alpha   90.00
_cell.angle_beta   90.00
_cell.angle_gamma   90.00
#
_symmetry.space_group_name_H-M   'P 1'
#
loop_
_entity.id
_entity.type
_entity.pdbx_description
1 polymer ?
#
loop_
_entity_poly.entity_id
_entity_poly.type
_entity_poly.pdbx_seq_one_letter_code
_entity_poly.pdbx_strand_id
1 'polypeptide(L)'
;DTAQHEPQTILNVYSPYFGGDTIITRYEFQQGQLHLIKETHATKTDLGVMLRFDEGGNVSFMQRQLPERREKLSSDEIERYK
;
A
#
# COMPACT_ATOMS: atom_id res chain seq x y z
N ASP A 1 -25.79 -14.34 -3.15
CA ASP A 1 -24.84 -13.27 -2.84
C ASP A 1 -23.41 -13.77 -2.77
N THR A 2 -22.72 -13.81 -3.91
CA THR A 2 -21.27 -14.11 -3.98
C THR A 2 -20.44 -12.86 -4.28
N ALA A 3 -21.05 -11.81 -4.84
CA ALA A 3 -20.37 -10.57 -5.22
C ALA A 3 -19.75 -9.79 -4.05
N GLN A 4 -20.26 -9.98 -2.81
CA GLN A 4 -19.70 -9.35 -1.60
C GLN A 4 -18.44 -10.04 -1.05
N HIS A 5 -18.08 -11.21 -1.59
CA HIS A 5 -16.94 -12.00 -1.10
C HIS A 5 -15.79 -12.08 -2.11
N GLU A 6 -15.91 -11.44 -3.28
CA GLU A 6 -14.83 -11.42 -4.26
C GLU A 6 -13.72 -10.45 -3.82
N PRO A 7 -12.43 -10.82 -4.00
CA PRO A 7 -11.33 -9.89 -3.78
C PRO A 7 -11.47 -8.65 -4.65
N GLN A 8 -11.28 -7.47 -4.08
CA GLN A 8 -11.32 -6.20 -4.80
C GLN A 8 -9.95 -5.54 -4.80
N THR A 9 -9.55 -4.94 -5.92
CA THR A 9 -8.32 -4.18 -6.02
C THR A 9 -8.62 -2.76 -6.47
N ILE A 10 -8.12 -1.78 -5.73
CA ILE A 10 -8.15 -0.37 -6.09
C ILE A 10 -6.72 0.09 -6.35
N LEU A 11 -6.52 0.83 -7.44
CA LEU A 11 -5.24 1.44 -7.79
C LEU A 11 -5.38 2.94 -7.75
N ASN A 12 -4.57 3.59 -6.91
CA ASN A 12 -4.30 5.02 -6.99
C ASN A 12 -2.99 5.23 -7.75
N VAL A 13 -3.04 6.03 -8.81
CA VAL A 13 -1.87 6.33 -9.64
C VAL A 13 -1.69 7.84 -9.68
N TYR A 14 -0.54 8.30 -9.20
CA TYR A 14 -0.17 9.71 -9.20
C TYR A 14 1.10 9.91 -10.03
N SER A 15 0.97 10.70 -11.10
CA SER A 15 2.09 11.06 -11.99
C SER A 15 2.17 12.60 -12.07
N PRO A 16 3.22 13.24 -11.52
CA PRO A 16 3.42 14.68 -11.65
C PRO A 16 3.58 15.13 -13.10
N TYR A 17 3.09 16.33 -13.43
CA TYR A 17 3.13 16.88 -14.80
C TYR A 17 4.55 17.21 -15.29
N PHE A 18 5.43 17.68 -14.40
CA PHE A 18 6.85 17.92 -14.71
C PHE A 18 7.73 17.29 -13.65
N GLY A 19 8.80 16.62 -14.09
CA GLY A 19 9.94 16.21 -13.25
C GLY A 19 9.52 15.53 -11.95
N GLY A 20 9.09 14.27 -12.02
CA GLY A 20 8.68 13.51 -10.85
C GLY A 20 8.52 12.03 -11.16
N ASP A 21 8.46 11.22 -10.12
CA ASP A 21 8.23 9.78 -10.25
C ASP A 21 6.74 9.46 -10.19
N THR A 22 6.31 8.44 -10.92
CA THR A 22 4.92 7.96 -10.84
C THR A 22 4.80 7.04 -9.63
N ILE A 23 3.91 7.39 -8.71
CA ILE A 23 3.60 6.62 -7.51
C ILE A 23 2.33 5.83 -7.76
N ILE A 24 2.38 4.53 -7.50
CA ILE A 24 1.26 3.61 -7.65
C ILE A 24 1.00 2.98 -6.28
N THR A 25 -0.17 3.27 -5.71
CA THR A 25 -0.63 2.67 -4.46
C THR A 25 -1.76 1.70 -4.75
N ARG A 26 -1.52 0.42 -4.45
CA ARG A 26 -2.50 -0.66 -4.57
C ARG A 26 -3.12 -0.94 -3.21
N TYR A 27 -4.44 -1.00 -3.20
CA TYR A 27 -5.25 -1.47 -2.07
C TYR A 27 -5.91 -2.78 -2.48
N GLU A 28 -5.72 -3.83 -1.70
CA GLU A 28 -6.42 -5.11 -1.90
C GLU A 28 -7.35 -5.36 -0.73
N PHE A 29 -8.61 -5.64 -1.05
CA PHE A 29 -9.65 -5.97 -0.09
C PHE A 29 -10.04 -7.44 -0.24
N GLN A 30 -10.25 -8.12 0.87
CA GLN A 30 -10.77 -9.48 0.94
C GLN A 30 -11.98 -9.49 1.86
N GLN A 31 -13.10 -10.05 1.41
CA GLN A 31 -14.36 -10.05 2.17
C GLN A 31 -14.78 -8.65 2.67
N GLY A 32 -14.51 -7.62 1.85
CA GLY A 32 -14.78 -6.22 2.19
C GLY A 32 -13.81 -5.57 3.19
N GLN A 33 -12.80 -6.30 3.68
CA GLN A 33 -11.79 -5.79 4.60
C GLN A 33 -10.47 -5.49 3.88
N LEU A 34 -9.81 -4.39 4.25
CA LEU A 34 -8.49 -4.05 3.72
C LEU A 34 -7.47 -5.08 4.16
N HIS A 35 -6.81 -5.74 3.20
CA HIS A 35 -5.82 -6.79 3.46
C HIS A 35 -4.39 -6.34 3.15
N LEU A 36 -4.21 -5.54 2.09
CA LEU A 36 -2.89 -5.08 1.65
C LEU A 36 -2.96 -3.61 1.20
N ILE A 37 -1.95 -2.83 1.61
CA ILE A 37 -1.54 -1.62 0.92
C ILE A 37 -0.13 -1.81 0.40
N LYS A 38 0.08 -1.57 -0.89
CA LYS A 38 1.40 -1.62 -1.52
C LYS A 38 1.63 -0.38 -2.37
N GLU A 39 2.62 0.42 -1.98
CA GLU A 39 3.10 1.55 -2.76
C GLU A 39 4.37 1.17 -3.52
N THR A 40 4.39 1.50 -4.80
CA THR A 40 5.53 1.30 -5.69
C THR A 40 5.77 2.54 -6.53
N HIS A 41 7.02 2.70 -6.91
CA HIS A 41 7.53 3.80 -7.71
C HIS A 41 7.87 3.29 -9.11
N ALA A 42 7.42 3.98 -10.15
CA ALA A 42 7.60 3.53 -11.53
C ALA A 42 9.07 3.57 -11.97
N THR A 43 9.84 4.56 -11.50
CA THR A 43 11.25 4.73 -11.88
C THR A 43 12.22 4.46 -10.73
N LYS A 44 11.80 4.66 -9.47
CA LYS A 44 12.63 4.43 -8.27
C LYS A 44 12.27 3.11 -7.58
N THR A 45 12.69 2.00 -8.18
CA THR A 45 12.31 0.65 -7.72
C THR A 45 12.87 0.26 -6.34
N ASP A 46 13.82 1.05 -5.83
CA ASP A 46 14.41 0.97 -4.50
C ASP A 46 13.58 1.72 -3.43
N LEU A 47 12.42 2.27 -3.80
CA LEU A 47 11.45 2.89 -2.90
C LEU A 47 10.12 2.13 -2.90
N GLY A 48 9.50 2.05 -1.73
CA GLY A 48 8.13 1.57 -1.63
C GLY A 48 7.67 1.29 -0.21
N VAL A 49 6.38 1.02 -0.08
CA VAL A 49 5.75 0.67 1.19
C VAL A 49 4.91 -0.59 1.04
N MET A 50 4.93 -1.44 2.05
CA MET A 50 4.04 -2.58 2.18
C MET A 50 3.45 -2.62 3.58
N LEU A 51 2.13 -2.60 3.66
CA LEU A 51 1.34 -2.82 4.87
C LEU A 51 0.43 -4.01 4.64
N ARG A 52 0.46 -5.00 5.52
CA ARG A 52 -0.53 -6.09 5.55
C ARG A 52 -1.34 -6.01 6.82
N PHE A 53 -2.60 -6.38 6.69
CA PHE A 53 -3.56 -6.37 7.77
C PHE A 53 -4.04 -7.80 8.05
N ASP A 54 -4.30 -8.09 9.33
CA ASP A 54 -5.03 -9.28 9.73
C ASP A 54 -6.55 -9.09 9.57
N GLU A 55 -7.32 -10.15 9.82
CA GLU A 55 -8.80 -10.15 9.75
C GLU A 55 -9.45 -9.16 10.74
N GLY A 56 -8.71 -8.73 11.77
CA GLY A 56 -9.13 -7.71 12.73
C GLY A 56 -8.82 -6.28 12.27
N GLY A 57 -8.21 -6.09 11.10
CA GLY A 57 -7.78 -4.79 10.57
C GLY A 57 -6.53 -4.22 11.23
N ASN A 58 -5.82 -5.02 12.03
CA ASN A 58 -4.56 -4.62 12.66
C ASN A 58 -3.39 -4.88 11.71
N VAL A 59 -2.33 -4.08 11.83
CA VAL A 59 -1.14 -4.28 11.01
C VAL A 59 -0.41 -5.56 11.44
N SER A 60 -0.41 -6.56 10.58
CA SER A 60 0.31 -7.81 10.76
C SER A 60 1.73 -7.76 10.19
N PHE A 61 1.96 -6.89 9.20
CA PHE A 61 3.28 -6.64 8.63
C PHE A 61 3.40 -5.20 8.13
N MET A 62 4.55 -4.58 8.34
CA MET A 62 4.87 -3.25 7.81
C MET A 62 6.33 -3.20 7.37
N GLN A 63 6.56 -2.56 6.22
CA GLN A 63 7.90 -2.25 5.75
C GLN A 63 7.87 -1.05 4.83
N ARG A 64 8.76 -0.08 5.09
CA ARG A 64 9.17 0.91 4.11
C ARG A 64 10.55 0.53 3.58
N GLN A 65 10.67 0.50 2.26
CA GLN A 65 11.94 0.35 1.57
C GLN A 65 12.44 1.76 1.19
N LEU A 66 13.68 2.03 1.58
CA LEU A 66 14.49 3.18 1.17
C LEU A 66 15.70 2.65 0.38
N PRO A 67 16.46 3.50 -0.34
CA PRO A 67 17.54 3.02 -1.23
C PRO A 67 18.55 2.10 -0.54
N GLU A 68 18.88 2.40 0.73
CA GLU A 68 19.94 1.71 1.47
C GLU A 68 19.44 0.90 2.66
N ARG A 69 18.17 1.05 3.05
CA ARG A 69 17.65 0.38 4.26
C ARG A 69 16.17 0.08 4.19
N ARG A 70 15.73 -0.77 5.13
CA ARG A 70 14.33 -1.02 5.42
C ARG A 70 14.02 -0.51 6.81
N GLU A 71 12.86 0.08 6.97
CA GLU A 71 12.39 0.57 8.27
C GLU A 71 10.91 0.25 8.49
N LYS A 72 10.50 0.29 9.76
CA LYS A 72 9.10 0.21 10.14
C LYS A 72 8.43 1.56 9.92
N LEU A 73 7.14 1.54 9.62
CA LEU A 73 6.33 2.75 9.58
C LEU A 73 5.88 3.12 11.00
N SER A 74 5.77 4.41 11.27
CA SER A 74 5.13 4.91 12.49
C SER A 74 3.60 4.77 12.41
N SER A 75 2.92 4.87 13.55
CA SER A 75 1.45 4.80 13.63
C SER A 75 0.77 5.87 12.78
N ASP A 76 1.26 7.11 12.80
CA ASP A 76 0.70 8.22 12.01
C ASP A 76 0.86 8.00 10.51
N GLU A 77 1.95 7.37 10.09
CA GLU A 77 2.18 7.04 8.69
C GLU A 77 1.26 5.93 8.22
N ILE A 78 1.01 4.92 9.06
CA ILE A 78 0.04 3.85 8.77
C ILE A 78 -1.35 4.46 8.58
N GLU A 79 -1.76 5.40 9.43
CA GLU A 79 -3.08 6.04 9.33
C GLU A 79 -3.23 6.87 8.06
N ARG A 80 -2.16 7.54 7.59
CA ARG A 80 -2.19 8.28 6.31
C ARG A 80 -2.45 7.37 5.10
N TYR A 81 -2.03 6.12 5.16
CA TYR A 81 -2.25 5.16 4.07
C TYR A 81 -3.67 4.59 4.08
N LYS A 82 -4.36 4.56 5.22
CA LYS A 82 -5.73 4.05 5.32
C LYS A 82 -6.74 5.06 4.79
#